data_AF-A0AAU2MQP0-F1
#
_entry.id   AF-A0AAU2MQP0-F1
#
_cell.length_a   1.000
_cell.length_b   1.000
_cell.length_c   1.000
_cell.angle_alpha   90.00
_cell.angle_beta   90.00
_cell.angle_gamma   90.00
#
_symmetry.space_group_name_H-M   'P 1'
#
loop_
_entity.id
_entity.type
_entity.pdbx_description
1 polymer ?
#
loop_
_entity_poly.entity_id
_entity_poly.type
_entity_poly.pdbx_seq_one_letter_code
_entity_poly.pdbx_strand_id
1 'polypeptide(L)'
;MTAPYCVRPLAPDDFPQASRLLARRWSREADCGRPVDHERDYALILPLRTGGHPKLDGLFEDEQLVAMWELDPACPGPGWSTSERRERSVCVFLLYTDPAHRHAGRLVSLWLADHFARNPRPPVWLRCSIPDDRLAAHITGTWGWQKVRQEGGRHLLQLPPQLKLHLDLLIAGQPVCAAPGGSTRPPALARTDHS
;
A
#
# COMPACT_ATOMS: atom_id res chain seq x y z
N MET A 1 -2.79 26.43 -11.13
CA MET A 1 -2.35 25.15 -11.72
C MET A 1 -2.92 24.05 -10.85
N THR A 2 -3.66 23.11 -11.44
CA THR A 2 -4.14 21.92 -10.74
C THR A 2 -3.00 20.90 -10.69
N ALA A 3 -2.82 20.23 -9.56
CA ALA A 3 -1.85 19.14 -9.45
C ALA A 3 -2.22 18.04 -10.46
N PRO A 4 -1.26 17.51 -11.24
CA PRO A 4 -1.53 16.48 -12.24
C PRO A 4 -1.97 15.14 -11.61
N TYR A 5 -1.64 14.92 -10.34
CA TYR A 5 -2.05 13.73 -9.62
C TYR A 5 -2.98 14.05 -8.45
N CYS A 6 -3.87 13.11 -8.13
CA CYS A 6 -4.76 13.15 -6.98
C CYS A 6 -4.72 11.83 -6.22
N VAL A 7 -4.67 11.90 -4.89
CA VAL A 7 -4.84 10.75 -4.00
C VAL A 7 -6.17 10.83 -3.30
N ARG A 8 -6.94 9.74 -3.36
CA ARG A 8 -8.20 9.62 -2.63
C ARG A 8 -8.54 8.16 -2.31
N PRO A 9 -9.41 7.92 -1.32
CA PRO A 9 -10.06 6.63 -1.14
C PRO A 9 -10.71 6.14 -2.43
N LEU A 10 -10.63 4.84 -2.70
CA LEU A 10 -11.41 4.23 -3.77
C LEU A 10 -12.88 4.13 -3.35
N ALA A 11 -13.76 4.55 -4.26
CA ALA A 11 -15.21 4.50 -4.14
C ALA A 11 -15.79 3.39 -5.02
N PRO A 12 -17.06 2.95 -4.80
CA PRO A 12 -17.68 1.90 -5.60
C PRO A 12 -17.58 2.11 -7.13
N ASP A 13 -17.72 3.36 -7.58
CA ASP A 13 -17.63 3.74 -8.99
C ASP A 13 -16.23 3.55 -9.61
N ASP A 14 -15.19 3.37 -8.78
CA ASP A 14 -13.82 3.09 -9.25
C ASP A 14 -13.58 1.61 -9.60
N PHE A 15 -14.53 0.71 -9.31
CA PHE A 15 -14.39 -0.72 -9.58
C PHE A 15 -13.94 -1.03 -11.02
N PRO A 16 -14.49 -0.39 -12.09
CA PRO A 16 -14.01 -0.62 -13.45
C PRO A 16 -12.54 -0.21 -13.65
N GLN A 17 -12.10 0.88 -13.01
CA GLN A 17 -10.71 1.35 -13.11
C GLN A 17 -9.75 0.41 -12.36
N ALA A 18 -10.11 0.01 -11.13
CA ALA A 18 -9.34 -0.94 -10.34
C ALA A 18 -9.20 -2.31 -11.04
N SER A 19 -10.29 -2.79 -11.65
CA SER A 19 -10.29 -4.02 -12.46
C SER A 19 -9.35 -3.91 -13.66
N ARG A 20 -9.36 -2.77 -14.37
CA ARG A 20 -8.45 -2.52 -15.50
C ARG A 20 -6.99 -2.44 -15.07
N LEU A 21 -6.71 -1.79 -13.95
CA LEU A 21 -5.36 -1.71 -13.37
C LEU A 21 -4.80 -3.11 -13.08
N LEU A 22 -5.59 -3.95 -12.41
CA LEU A 22 -5.22 -5.34 -12.14
C LEU A 22 -5.02 -6.14 -13.44
N ALA A 23 -5.94 -6.03 -14.39
CA ALA A 23 -5.81 -6.73 -15.68
C ALA A 23 -4.54 -6.35 -16.44
N ARG A 24 -4.19 -5.06 -16.49
CA ARG A 24 -2.93 -4.60 -17.12
C ARG A 24 -1.71 -5.17 -16.41
N ARG A 25 -1.74 -5.22 -15.07
CA ARG A 25 -0.66 -5.86 -14.30
C ARG A 25 -0.58 -7.36 -14.58
N TRP A 26 -1.69 -8.08 -14.56
CA TRP A 26 -1.70 -9.53 -14.81
C TRP A 26 -1.12 -9.87 -16.18
N SER A 27 -1.49 -9.10 -17.21
CA SER A 27 -0.89 -9.23 -18.55
C SER A 27 0.63 -9.06 -18.47
N ARG A 28 1.11 -8.03 -17.76
CA ARG A 28 2.54 -7.77 -17.61
C ARG A 28 3.27 -8.87 -16.84
N GLU A 29 2.69 -9.39 -15.76
CA GLU A 29 3.29 -10.48 -14.98
C GLU A 29 3.32 -11.78 -15.81
N ALA A 30 2.27 -12.06 -16.58
CA ALA A 30 2.21 -13.18 -17.51
C ALA A 30 3.29 -13.07 -18.61
N ASP A 31 3.46 -11.89 -19.22
CA ASP A 31 4.54 -11.63 -20.19
C ASP A 31 5.94 -11.86 -19.59
N CYS A 32 6.08 -11.67 -18.27
CA CYS A 32 7.33 -11.91 -17.53
C CYS A 32 7.45 -13.34 -17.01
N GLY A 33 6.49 -14.22 -17.27
CA GLY A 33 6.47 -15.60 -16.76
C GLY A 33 6.30 -15.71 -15.25
N ARG A 34 5.70 -14.69 -14.60
CA ARG A 34 5.49 -14.64 -13.16
C ARG A 34 4.09 -15.13 -12.80
N PRO A 35 3.92 -15.84 -11.67
CA PRO A 35 2.61 -16.32 -11.25
C PRO A 35 1.69 -15.14 -10.89
N VAL A 36 0.42 -15.28 -11.24
CA VAL A 36 -0.64 -14.32 -10.94
C VAL A 36 -1.69 -14.98 -10.06
N ASP A 37 -2.03 -14.34 -8.95
CA ASP A 37 -3.09 -14.78 -8.05
C ASP A 37 -4.36 -13.96 -8.30
N HIS A 38 -5.11 -14.34 -9.33
CA HIS A 38 -6.30 -13.63 -9.76
C HIS A 38 -7.39 -13.60 -8.68
N GLU A 39 -7.53 -14.69 -7.93
CA GLU A 39 -8.56 -14.82 -6.89
C GLU A 39 -8.31 -13.83 -5.75
N ARG A 40 -7.08 -13.81 -5.24
CA ARG A 40 -6.67 -12.86 -4.21
C ARG A 40 -6.83 -11.42 -4.69
N ASP A 41 -6.31 -11.11 -5.88
CA ASP A 41 -6.32 -9.75 -6.41
C ASP A 41 -7.76 -9.26 -6.65
N TYR A 42 -8.65 -10.12 -7.13
CA TYR A 42 -10.06 -9.79 -7.32
C TYR A 42 -10.79 -9.63 -5.98
N ALA A 43 -10.49 -10.46 -4.98
CA ALA A 43 -11.07 -10.35 -3.64
C ALA A 43 -10.75 -9.00 -2.97
N LEU A 44 -9.60 -8.38 -3.29
CA LEU A 44 -9.24 -7.05 -2.79
C LEU A 44 -10.19 -5.95 -3.31
N ILE A 45 -10.60 -6.02 -4.58
CA ILE A 45 -11.42 -4.98 -5.21
C ILE A 45 -12.91 -5.30 -5.21
N LEU A 46 -13.30 -6.54 -4.89
CA LEU A 46 -14.70 -6.99 -4.82
C LEU A 46 -15.58 -6.09 -3.92
N PRO A 47 -15.12 -5.59 -2.77
CA PRO A 47 -15.91 -4.65 -1.96
C PRO A 47 -16.33 -3.39 -2.72
N LEU A 48 -15.54 -2.89 -3.68
CA LEU A 48 -15.94 -1.75 -4.51
C LEU A 48 -17.20 -2.08 -5.33
N ARG A 49 -17.31 -3.33 -5.83
CA ARG A 49 -18.46 -3.78 -6.62
C ARG A 49 -19.70 -4.02 -5.77
N THR A 50 -19.52 -4.53 -4.55
CA THR A 50 -20.64 -4.94 -3.68
C THR A 50 -21.12 -3.84 -2.74
N GLY A 51 -20.61 -2.61 -2.88
CA GLY A 51 -20.97 -1.49 -2.02
C GLY A 51 -20.31 -1.52 -0.63
N GLY A 52 -19.26 -2.32 -0.47
CA GLY A 52 -18.40 -2.29 0.71
C GLY A 52 -17.42 -1.11 0.70
N HIS A 53 -16.73 -0.92 1.83
CA HIS A 53 -15.71 0.11 1.99
C HIS A 53 -14.33 -0.54 2.12
N PRO A 54 -13.64 -0.83 1.02
CA PRO A 54 -12.28 -1.35 1.09
C PRO A 54 -11.35 -0.29 1.67
N LYS A 55 -10.30 -0.74 2.37
CA LYS A 55 -9.22 0.13 2.86
C LYS A 55 -8.20 0.40 1.75
N LEU A 56 -8.70 0.76 0.57
CA LEU A 56 -7.88 1.02 -0.61
C LEU A 56 -7.88 2.51 -0.92
N ASP A 57 -6.69 3.04 -1.10
CA ASP A 57 -6.46 4.37 -1.66
C ASP A 57 -5.99 4.23 -3.11
N GLY A 58 -6.28 5.23 -3.92
CA GLY A 58 -5.86 5.33 -5.31
C GLY A 58 -5.03 6.58 -5.57
N LEU A 59 -4.07 6.46 -6.49
CA LEU A 59 -3.39 7.57 -7.16
C LEU A 59 -4.00 7.70 -8.55
N PHE A 60 -4.50 8.88 -8.87
CA PHE A 60 -5.14 9.21 -10.14
C PHE A 60 -4.29 10.23 -10.90
N GLU A 61 -4.19 10.07 -12.20
CA GLU A 61 -3.63 11.03 -13.16
C GLU A 61 -4.71 11.32 -14.20
N ASP A 62 -5.14 12.57 -14.34
CA ASP A 62 -6.24 12.95 -15.26
C ASP A 62 -7.47 12.04 -15.14
N GLU A 63 -7.94 11.80 -13.90
CA GLU A 63 -9.05 10.90 -13.54
C GLU A 63 -8.82 9.39 -13.82
N GLN A 64 -7.65 9.00 -14.31
CA GLN A 64 -7.26 7.60 -14.51
C GLN A 64 -6.54 7.04 -13.29
N LEU A 65 -6.99 5.91 -12.77
CA LEU A 65 -6.31 5.20 -11.70
C LEU A 65 -4.98 4.60 -12.20
N VAL A 66 -3.86 5.10 -11.67
CA VAL A 66 -2.50 4.67 -12.04
C VAL A 66 -1.80 3.86 -10.95
N ALA A 67 -2.26 3.95 -9.71
CA ALA A 67 -1.85 3.05 -8.63
C ALA A 67 -2.95 2.89 -7.58
N MET A 68 -2.92 1.78 -6.84
CA MET A 68 -3.74 1.58 -5.64
C MET A 68 -2.95 0.84 -4.57
N TRP A 69 -3.23 1.14 -3.31
CA TRP A 69 -2.54 0.53 -2.16
C TRP A 69 -3.46 0.36 -0.96
N GLU A 70 -3.03 -0.50 -0.05
CA GLU A 70 -3.62 -0.66 1.29
C GLU A 70 -2.54 -0.43 2.34
N LEU A 71 -2.93 0.28 3.40
CA LEU A 71 -2.08 0.52 4.57
C LEU A 71 -2.55 -0.36 5.73
N ASP A 72 -1.61 -0.99 6.41
CA ASP A 72 -1.84 -1.69 7.67
C ASP A 72 -1.17 -0.93 8.83
N PRO A 73 -1.95 -0.28 9.71
CA PRO A 73 -1.42 0.42 10.88
C PRO A 73 -1.09 -0.52 12.05
N ALA A 74 -1.50 -1.79 12.01
CA ALA A 74 -1.52 -2.67 13.18
C ALA A 74 -0.20 -3.41 13.42
N CYS A 75 0.57 -3.78 12.40
CA CYS A 75 1.88 -4.42 12.63
C CYS A 75 2.66 -4.61 11.32
N PRO A 76 4.00 -4.46 11.33
CA PRO A 76 4.81 -5.02 10.25
C PRO A 76 4.76 -6.54 10.31
N GLY A 77 4.42 -7.16 9.17
CA GLY A 77 4.12 -8.58 9.04
C GLY A 77 5.27 -9.53 9.43
N PRO A 78 5.21 -10.81 9.03
CA PRO A 78 6.27 -11.77 9.33
C PRO A 78 7.66 -11.28 8.93
N GLY A 79 8.67 -11.63 9.73
CA GLY A 79 10.08 -11.29 9.50
C GLY A 79 10.61 -10.12 10.33
N TRP A 80 9.74 -9.22 10.81
CA TRP A 80 10.14 -8.14 11.71
C TRP A 80 10.36 -8.64 13.15
N SER A 81 11.34 -8.08 13.86
CA SER A 81 11.65 -8.47 15.23
C SER A 81 10.60 -7.95 16.21
N THR A 82 10.60 -8.46 17.44
CA THR A 82 9.67 -7.97 18.47
C THR A 82 9.93 -6.51 18.86
N SER A 83 11.18 -6.04 18.85
CA SER A 83 11.49 -4.63 19.09
C SER A 83 11.00 -3.75 17.94
N GLU A 84 11.24 -4.16 16.70
CA GLU A 84 10.79 -3.42 15.51
C GLU A 84 9.27 -3.34 15.43
N ARG A 85 8.56 -4.43 15.74
CA ARG A 85 7.07 -4.45 15.78
C ARG A 85 6.48 -3.50 16.82
N ARG A 86 7.24 -3.11 17.85
CA ARG A 86 6.80 -2.14 18.88
C ARG A 86 7.03 -0.69 18.45
N GLU A 87 7.85 -0.45 17.42
CA GLU A 87 8.02 0.89 16.88
C GLU A 87 6.73 1.35 16.21
N ARG A 88 6.42 2.65 16.32
CA ARG A 88 5.27 3.22 15.62
C ARG A 88 5.55 3.16 14.12
N SER A 89 5.02 2.18 13.42
CA SER A 89 5.20 2.05 11.98
C SER A 89 3.88 1.81 11.27
N VAL A 90 3.79 2.26 10.02
CA VAL A 90 2.67 1.93 9.12
C VAL A 90 3.21 1.05 8.01
N CYS A 91 2.48 0.00 7.66
CA CYS A 91 2.90 -0.92 6.61
C CYS A 91 2.16 -0.64 5.32
N VAL A 92 2.90 -0.59 4.22
CA VAL A 92 2.34 -0.71 2.87
C VAL A 92 2.12 -2.19 2.64
N PHE A 93 0.89 -2.65 2.87
CA PHE A 93 0.53 -4.07 2.82
C PHE A 93 0.49 -4.56 1.38
N LEU A 94 -0.06 -3.75 0.48
CA LEU A 94 -0.08 -3.98 -0.96
C LEU A 94 0.14 -2.66 -1.71
N LEU A 95 0.75 -2.75 -2.89
CA LEU A 95 0.87 -1.66 -3.85
C LEU A 95 0.78 -2.23 -5.26
N TYR A 96 -0.24 -1.80 -6.00
CA TYR A 96 -0.41 -2.06 -7.43
C TYR A 96 -0.16 -0.77 -8.19
N THR A 97 0.65 -0.85 -9.23
CA THR A 97 0.95 0.27 -10.13
C THR A 97 0.71 -0.14 -11.56
N ASP A 98 0.23 0.79 -12.38
CA ASP A 98 0.04 0.57 -13.79
C ASP A 98 1.42 0.38 -14.47
N PRO A 99 1.64 -0.72 -15.22
CA PRO A 99 2.89 -0.93 -15.95
C PRO A 99 3.26 0.19 -16.93
N ALA A 100 2.29 0.94 -17.45
CA ALA A 100 2.52 2.10 -18.30
C ALA A 100 3.06 3.32 -17.52
N HIS A 101 2.76 3.40 -16.22
CA HIS A 101 3.12 4.52 -15.35
C HIS A 101 4.31 4.15 -14.44
N ARG A 102 5.51 4.11 -15.04
CA ARG A 102 6.75 3.64 -14.39
C ARG A 102 7.13 4.40 -13.10
N HIS A 103 6.60 5.61 -12.91
CA HIS A 103 6.88 6.45 -11.75
C HIS A 103 5.86 6.33 -10.62
N ALA A 104 4.72 5.67 -10.85
CA ALA A 104 3.60 5.66 -9.90
C ALA A 104 4.01 5.15 -8.52
N GLY A 105 4.80 4.06 -8.43
CA GLY A 105 5.26 3.54 -7.14
C GLY A 105 6.19 4.49 -6.37
N ARG A 106 7.02 5.26 -7.09
CA ARG A 106 7.84 6.32 -6.49
C ARG A 106 6.98 7.49 -6.01
N LEU A 107 5.99 7.90 -6.80
CA LEU A 107 5.06 8.97 -6.43
C LEU A 107 4.28 8.59 -5.16
N VAL A 108 3.73 7.38 -5.10
CA VAL A 108 3.06 6.86 -3.90
C VAL A 108 4.02 6.86 -2.71
N SER A 109 5.26 6.40 -2.87
CA SER A 109 6.24 6.39 -1.78
C SER A 109 6.55 7.80 -1.24
N LEU A 110 6.77 8.76 -2.15
CA LEU A 110 7.04 10.16 -1.78
C LEU A 110 5.84 10.79 -1.08
N TRP A 111 4.64 10.55 -1.61
CA TRP A 111 3.41 11.07 -1.05
C TRP A 111 3.11 10.48 0.32
N LEU A 112 3.27 9.17 0.52
CA LEU A 112 3.11 8.54 1.83
C LEU A 112 4.12 9.10 2.83
N ALA A 113 5.39 9.26 2.45
CA ALA A 113 6.41 9.83 3.33
C ALA A 113 6.08 11.26 3.77
N ASP A 114 5.58 12.10 2.85
CA ASP A 114 5.16 13.47 3.14
C ASP A 114 3.89 13.50 3.98
N HIS A 115 2.86 12.76 3.58
CA HIS A 115 1.57 12.67 4.26
C HIS A 115 1.75 12.29 5.73
N PHE A 116 2.50 11.20 5.98
CA PHE A 116 2.74 10.74 7.35
C PHE A 116 3.63 11.68 8.16
N ALA A 117 4.55 12.41 7.53
CA ALA A 117 5.39 13.40 8.21
C ALA A 117 4.58 14.61 8.71
N ARG A 118 3.43 14.90 8.09
CA ARG A 118 2.53 15.99 8.50
C ARG A 118 1.62 15.64 9.67
N ASN A 119 1.54 14.37 10.06
CA ASN A 119 0.70 13.97 11.19
C ASN A 119 1.24 14.51 12.52
N PRO A 120 0.39 14.87 13.50
CA PRO A 120 0.84 15.36 14.81
C PRO A 120 1.74 14.39 15.57
N ARG A 121 1.59 13.08 15.28
CA ARG A 121 2.42 11.99 15.82
C ARG A 121 2.81 11.08 14.66
N PRO A 122 3.83 11.45 13.85
CA PRO A 122 4.19 10.68 12.66
C PRO A 122 4.69 9.29 13.06
N PRO A 123 4.46 8.24 12.26
CA PRO A 123 5.19 6.98 12.45
C PRO A 123 6.70 7.23 12.36
N VAL A 124 7.49 6.36 12.96
CA VAL A 124 8.95 6.35 12.79
C VAL A 124 9.29 5.81 11.40
N TRP A 125 8.55 4.79 10.95
CA TRP A 125 8.81 4.12 9.67
C TRP A 125 7.53 3.83 8.91
N LEU A 126 7.61 3.98 7.59
CA LEU A 126 6.82 3.21 6.65
C LEU A 126 7.56 1.91 6.37
N ARG A 127 6.85 0.78 6.33
CA ARG A 127 7.46 -0.55 6.16
C ARG A 127 6.79 -1.33 5.06
N CYS A 128 7.54 -2.18 4.38
CA CYS A 128 6.99 -3.17 3.47
C CYS A 128 7.86 -4.43 3.45
N SER A 129 7.31 -5.49 2.86
CA SER A 129 7.98 -6.78 2.71
C SER A 129 7.84 -7.22 1.26
N ILE A 130 8.97 -7.35 0.57
CA ILE A 130 9.00 -7.62 -0.87
C ILE A 130 9.63 -9.00 -1.12
N PRO A 131 8.93 -9.95 -1.75
CA PRO A 131 9.49 -11.27 -2.06
C PRO A 131 10.39 -11.29 -3.30
N ASP A 132 10.26 -10.31 -4.22
CA ASP A 132 11.03 -10.27 -5.47
C ASP A 132 12.31 -9.44 -5.32
N ASP A 133 13.46 -10.08 -5.54
CA ASP A 133 14.79 -9.46 -5.41
C ASP A 133 14.97 -8.23 -6.32
N ARG A 134 14.49 -8.32 -7.57
CA ARG A 134 14.64 -7.23 -8.55
C ARG A 134 13.82 -6.01 -8.16
N LEU A 135 12.59 -6.23 -7.69
CA LEU A 135 11.73 -5.18 -7.19
C LEU A 135 12.32 -4.55 -5.92
N ALA A 136 12.81 -5.37 -4.97
CA ALA A 136 13.45 -4.83 -3.77
C ALA A 136 14.67 -3.96 -4.12
N ALA A 137 15.53 -4.40 -5.04
CA ALA A 137 16.67 -3.62 -5.51
C ALA A 137 16.24 -2.33 -6.24
N HIS A 138 15.18 -2.39 -7.04
CA HIS A 138 14.64 -1.21 -7.72
C HIS A 138 14.09 -0.18 -6.72
N ILE A 139 13.31 -0.64 -5.74
CA ILE A 139 12.70 0.19 -4.70
C ILE A 139 13.78 0.87 -3.86
N THR A 140 14.83 0.15 -3.48
CA THR A 140 15.93 0.73 -2.68
C THR A 140 16.78 1.69 -3.49
N GLY A 141 17.13 1.34 -4.74
CA GLY A 141 17.97 2.18 -5.60
C GLY A 141 17.26 3.42 -6.16
N THR A 142 15.93 3.37 -6.34
CA THR A 142 15.20 4.40 -7.10
C THR A 142 14.20 5.17 -6.24
N TRP A 143 13.54 4.52 -5.27
CA TRP A 143 12.45 5.13 -4.49
C TRP A 143 12.91 5.63 -3.11
N GLY A 144 14.16 5.36 -2.73
CA GLY A 144 14.76 5.86 -1.49
C GLY A 144 14.42 5.05 -0.24
N TRP A 145 13.82 3.86 -0.41
CA TRP A 145 13.61 2.94 0.70
C TRP A 145 14.93 2.29 1.13
N GLN A 146 15.06 2.01 2.43
CA GLN A 146 16.22 1.37 3.02
C GLN A 146 15.95 -0.12 3.19
N LYS A 147 16.89 -0.97 2.74
CA LYS A 147 16.86 -2.41 3.05
C LYS A 147 17.35 -2.62 4.47
N VAL A 148 16.51 -3.22 5.31
CA VAL A 148 16.85 -3.59 6.69
C VAL A 148 17.57 -4.94 6.68
N ARG A 149 16.90 -5.97 6.17
CA ARG A 149 17.45 -7.32 6.02
C ARG A 149 16.63 -8.16 5.06
N GLN A 150 17.08 -9.39 4.83
CA GLN A 150 16.31 -10.44 4.17
C GLN A 150 16.00 -11.53 5.20
N GLU A 151 14.73 -11.92 5.30
CA GLU A 151 14.23 -12.87 6.30
C GLU A 151 13.09 -13.69 5.68
N GLY A 152 13.11 -15.02 5.81
CA GLY A 152 12.04 -15.88 5.29
C GLY A 152 11.73 -15.69 3.79
N GLY A 153 12.76 -15.49 2.96
CA GLY A 153 12.60 -15.26 1.52
C GLY A 153 12.03 -13.89 1.15
N ARG A 154 12.03 -12.92 2.07
CA ARG A 154 11.49 -11.57 1.84
C ARG A 154 12.49 -10.50 2.20
N HIS A 155 12.52 -9.43 1.42
CA HIS A 155 13.25 -8.21 1.74
C HIS A 155 12.40 -7.29 2.60
N LEU A 156 12.90 -6.98 3.79
CA LEU A 156 12.26 -6.05 4.72
C LEU A 156 12.80 -4.65 4.43
N LEU A 157 11.93 -3.76 3.99
CA LEU A 157 12.29 -2.40 3.60
C LEU A 157 11.58 -1.40 4.50
N GLN A 158 12.23 -0.25 4.72
CA GLN A 158 11.65 0.87 5.46
C GLN A 158 11.94 2.22 4.80
N LEU A 159 11.02 3.16 4.99
CA LEU A 159 11.15 4.54 4.51
C LEU A 159 10.78 5.48 5.66
N PRO A 160 11.65 6.42 6.06
CA PRO A 160 11.30 7.39 7.09
C PRO A 160 10.27 8.38 6.53
N PRO A 161 9.23 8.76 7.30
CA PRO A 161 8.41 9.90 6.94
C PRO A 161 9.27 11.17 6.88
N GLN A 162 9.13 11.91 5.79
CA GLN A 162 9.90 13.12 5.53
C GLN A 162 9.04 14.11 4.77
N LEU A 163 9.00 15.36 5.24
CA LEU A 163 8.36 16.45 4.52
C LEU A 163 9.02 16.62 3.14
N LYS A 164 8.19 16.66 2.10
CA LYS A 164 8.60 16.91 0.72
C LYS A 164 8.01 18.25 0.31
N LEU A 165 8.82 19.30 0.42
CA LEU A 165 8.44 20.64 -0.01
C LEU A 165 8.00 20.59 -1.48
N HIS A 166 6.91 21.28 -1.80
CA HIS A 166 6.34 21.39 -3.15
C HIS A 166 5.74 20.10 -3.73
N LEU A 167 5.65 19.01 -2.97
CA LEU A 167 4.99 17.79 -3.45
C LEU A 167 3.50 18.01 -3.71
N ASP A 168 2.89 18.95 -2.99
CA ASP A 168 1.51 19.43 -3.15
C ASP A 168 1.25 20.08 -4.52
N LEU A 169 2.29 20.59 -5.19
CA LEU A 169 2.18 21.07 -6.57
C LEU A 169 2.02 19.91 -7.58
N LEU A 170 2.45 18.71 -7.20
CA LEU A 170 2.45 17.53 -8.06
C LEU A 170 1.29 16.58 -7.73
N ILE A 171 0.99 16.40 -6.44
CA ILE A 171 0.01 15.43 -5.95
C ILE A 171 -0.90 16.10 -4.91
N ALA A 172 -2.19 16.17 -5.20
CA ALA A 172 -3.21 16.65 -4.26
C ALA A 172 -3.89 15.50 -3.51
N GLY A 173 -4.62 15.80 -2.42
CA GLY A 173 -5.56 14.87 -1.77
C GLY A 173 -5.10 14.24 -0.44
N GLN A 174 -5.96 13.39 0.14
CA GLN A 174 -5.77 12.73 1.44
C GLN A 174 -6.23 11.26 1.38
N PRO A 175 -5.59 10.32 2.11
CA PRO A 175 -5.96 8.90 2.12
C PRO A 175 -7.07 8.61 3.13
N VAL A 176 -7.58 7.37 3.11
CA VAL A 176 -8.28 6.76 4.24
C VAL A 176 -7.30 6.55 5.39
N CYS A 177 -7.08 7.58 6.22
CA CYS A 177 -6.51 7.34 7.53
C CYS A 177 -7.60 6.79 8.46
N ALA A 178 -7.68 5.46 8.61
CA ALA A 178 -8.26 4.90 9.83
C ALA A 178 -7.30 5.27 10.98
N ALA A 179 -7.70 6.21 11.83
CA ALA A 179 -6.99 6.50 13.06
C ALA A 179 -6.73 5.18 13.83
N PRO A 180 -5.62 5.06 14.59
CA PRO A 180 -5.46 3.96 15.53
C PRO A 180 -6.44 4.17 16.71
N GLY A 181 -7.73 3.94 16.46
CA GLY A 181 -8.77 3.78 17.45
C GLY A 181 -8.82 2.32 17.87
N GLY A 182 -8.68 2.07 19.17
CA GLY A 182 -8.49 0.74 19.75
C GLY A 182 -9.39 -0.33 19.16
N SER A 183 -8.77 -1.35 18.60
CA SER A 183 -9.45 -2.61 18.28
C SER A 183 -9.82 -3.27 19.60
N THR A 184 -11.05 -3.05 20.06
CA THR A 184 -11.73 -4.01 20.93
C THR A 184 -11.97 -5.26 20.09
N ARG A 185 -11.01 -6.18 20.18
CA ARG A 185 -11.15 -7.56 19.71
C ARG A 185 -12.45 -8.14 20.30
N PRO A 186 -13.40 -8.63 19.50
CA PRO A 186 -14.53 -9.36 20.06
C PRO A 186 -14.00 -10.63 20.76
N PRO A 187 -14.58 -11.02 21.92
CA PRO A 187 -14.13 -12.20 22.65
C PRO A 187 -14.29 -13.44 21.78
N ALA A 188 -13.27 -14.30 21.80
CA ALA A 188 -13.31 -15.58 21.10
C ALA A 188 -14.51 -16.39 21.60
N LEU A 189 -15.36 -16.81 20.66
CA LEU A 189 -16.41 -17.80 20.89
C LEU A 189 -15.75 -19.05 21.49
N ALA A 190 -16.12 -19.35 22.74
CA ALA A 190 -15.76 -20.58 23.41
C ALA A 190 -16.28 -21.75 22.58
N ARG A 191 -15.37 -22.64 22.18
CA ARG A 191 -15.74 -23.98 21.70
C ARG A 191 -16.40 -24.71 22.86
N THR A 192 -17.70 -24.96 22.75
CA THR A 192 -18.39 -25.96 23.54
C THR A 192 -18.05 -27.33 22.98
N ASP A 193 -17.23 -28.09 23.70
CA ASP A 193 -17.10 -29.53 23.51
C ASP A 193 -18.40 -30.18 24.00
N HIS A 194 -19.10 -30.87 23.11
CA HIS A 194 -20.14 -31.82 23.48
C HIS A 194 -19.51 -33.20 23.59
N SER A 195 -19.53 -33.73 24.82
CA SER A 195 -19.38 -35.16 25.12
C SER A 195 -20.61 -35.94 24.69
#